data_AF-A0A2D4GPS0-F1
#
_entry.id   AF-A0A2D4GPS0-F1
#
_cell.length_a   1.000
_cell.length_b   1.000
_cell.length_c   1.000
_cell.angle_alpha   90.00
_cell.angle_beta   90.00
_cell.angle_gamma   90.00
#
_symmetry.space_group_name_H-M   'P 1'
#
loop_
_entity.id
_entity.type
_entity.pdbx_description
1 polymer ?
#
loop_
_entity_poly.entity_id
_entity_poly.type
_entity_poly.pdbx_seq_one_letter_code
_entity_poly.pdbx_strand_id
1 'polypeptide(L)'
;TLDSDFPPLQQFFIVLEHCLKHGLKAKKSFIGQNKSFFGPLELVEKLCPEASDLTTSVRNLPELKTPIGRGRAWLYLAVMQKKLADYLKVLLDHKCLLSEYYEPDALMMEEEGAVIVGLLVGLNVIDANLCLKGEDLDSQVKIKYPLN
;
A
#
# COMPACT_ATOMS: atom_id res chain seq x y z
N THR A 1 0.07 -4.08 21.47
CA THR A 1 -0.44 -4.03 20.09
C THR A 1 -0.59 -2.58 19.70
N LEU A 2 -0.08 -2.18 18.53
CA LEU A 2 -0.26 -0.83 18.00
C LEU A 2 -1.60 -0.74 17.27
N ASP A 3 -2.33 0.35 17.44
CA ASP A 3 -3.56 0.63 16.73
C ASP A 3 -3.38 1.79 15.75
N SER A 4 -4.46 2.15 15.07
CA SER A 4 -4.46 3.20 14.06
C SER A 4 -4.43 4.62 14.61
N ASP A 5 -4.61 4.81 15.92
CA ASP A 5 -4.46 6.11 16.57
C ASP A 5 -2.99 6.42 16.92
N PHE A 6 -2.09 5.45 16.77
CA PHE A 6 -0.66 5.63 17.05
C PHE A 6 0.02 6.52 16.00
N PRO A 7 0.42 7.77 16.34
CA PRO A 7 0.87 8.74 15.34
C PRO A 7 2.11 8.32 14.51
N PRO A 8 3.12 7.64 15.08
CA PRO A 8 4.24 7.14 14.28
C PRO A 8 3.82 6.14 13.20
N LEU A 9 2.80 5.33 13.46
CA LEU A 9 2.27 4.37 12.49
C LEU A 9 1.45 5.05 11.40
N GLN A 10 0.67 6.08 11.74
CA GLN A 10 0.01 6.94 10.75
C GLN A 10 1.04 7.61 9.82
N GLN A 11 2.09 8.20 10.40
CA GLN A 11 3.17 8.83 9.64
C GLN A 11 3.88 7.82 8.73
N PHE A 12 4.11 6.60 9.23
CA PHE A 12 4.66 5.51 8.43
C PHE A 12 3.80 5.24 7.18
N PHE A 13 2.49 5.05 7.33
CA PHE A 13 1.61 4.78 6.18
C PHE A 13 1.56 5.95 5.19
N ILE A 14 1.58 7.20 5.68
CA ILE A 14 1.65 8.37 4.82
C ILE A 14 2.93 8.36 3.99
N VAL A 15 4.10 8.17 4.62
CA VAL A 15 5.38 8.15 3.90
C VAL A 15 5.42 7.00 2.91
N LEU A 16 4.98 5.81 3.31
CA LEU A 16 4.92 4.64 2.42
C LEU A 16 4.01 4.88 1.21
N GLU A 17 2.84 5.49 1.41
CA GLU A 17 1.94 5.86 0.31
C GLU A 17 2.62 6.82 -0.68
N HIS A 18 3.41 7.78 -0.19
CA HIS A 18 4.17 8.68 -1.06
C HIS A 18 5.24 7.93 -1.86
N CYS A 19 5.96 7.01 -1.23
CA CYS A 19 6.92 6.14 -1.93
C CYS A 19 6.26 5.33 -3.05
N LEU A 20 5.09 4.73 -2.77
CA LEU A 20 4.31 3.96 -3.75
C LEU A 20 3.64 4.84 -4.81
N LYS A 21 3.54 6.15 -4.61
CA LYS A 21 3.01 7.09 -5.62
C LYS A 21 4.09 7.65 -6.53
N HIS A 22 5.33 7.64 -6.10
CA HIS A 22 6.44 8.22 -6.85
C HIS A 22 6.58 7.57 -8.22
N GLY A 23 6.56 8.37 -9.29
CA GLY A 23 6.74 7.89 -10.66
C GLY A 23 5.58 7.01 -11.16
N LEU A 24 4.40 7.03 -10.55
CA LEU A 24 3.23 6.38 -11.15
C LEU A 24 2.89 7.03 -12.50
N LYS A 25 2.68 6.20 -13.51
CA LYS A 25 2.28 6.63 -14.85
C LYS A 25 0.90 7.28 -14.81
N ALA A 26 0.83 8.52 -15.27
CA ALA A 26 -0.43 9.22 -15.53
C ALA A 26 -1.05 8.73 -16.86
N LYS A 27 -1.20 7.41 -17.09
CA LYS A 27 -1.56 6.95 -18.44
C LYS A 27 -3.05 7.20 -18.78
N LYS A 28 -3.26 7.86 -19.93
CA LYS A 28 -4.53 7.98 -20.65
C LYS A 28 -4.98 6.60 -21.17
N SER A 29 -5.61 5.77 -20.34
CA SER A 29 -6.33 4.60 -20.86
C SER A 29 -7.76 5.01 -21.19
N PHE A 30 -8.18 4.79 -22.43
CA PHE A 30 -9.58 4.86 -22.86
C PHE A 30 -10.44 3.78 -22.20
N ILE A 31 -9.82 2.84 -21.46
CA ILE A 31 -10.45 1.80 -20.67
C ILE A 31 -9.93 1.94 -19.23
N GLY A 32 -10.57 2.84 -18.48
CA GLY A 32 -10.88 2.80 -17.04
C GLY A 32 -9.95 2.17 -15.99
N GLN A 33 -8.66 1.91 -16.23
CA GLN A 33 -7.80 1.30 -15.21
C GLN A 33 -7.17 2.33 -14.26
N ASN A 34 -7.15 1.94 -12.98
CA ASN A 34 -7.01 2.76 -11.77
C ASN A 34 -5.77 3.67 -11.73
N LYS A 35 -6.00 4.98 -11.62
CA LYS A 35 -4.97 6.03 -11.44
C LYS A 35 -4.32 6.06 -10.05
N SER A 36 -4.33 4.95 -9.32
CA SER A 36 -3.90 4.93 -7.91
C SER A 36 -2.85 3.87 -7.66
N PHE A 37 -2.07 4.06 -6.60
CA PHE A 37 -1.07 3.09 -6.13
C PHE A 37 -1.66 1.71 -5.78
N PHE A 38 -2.98 1.58 -5.66
CA PHE A 38 -3.64 0.28 -5.51
C PHE A 38 -3.49 -0.62 -6.75
N GLY A 39 -3.40 -0.07 -7.96
CA GLY A 39 -3.27 -0.86 -9.19
C GLY A 39 -2.07 -1.81 -9.18
N PRO A 40 -0.85 -1.35 -8.85
CA PRO A 40 0.30 -2.21 -8.61
C PRO A 40 0.07 -3.28 -7.53
N LEU A 41 -0.62 -2.94 -6.43
CA LEU A 41 -0.87 -3.87 -5.33
C LEU A 41 -1.80 -5.02 -5.75
N GLU A 42 -2.69 -4.80 -6.73
CA GLU A 42 -3.51 -5.86 -7.32
C GLU A 42 -2.70 -6.90 -8.10
N LEU A 43 -1.44 -6.61 -8.49
CA LEU A 43 -0.56 -7.62 -9.06
C LEU A 43 -0.14 -8.67 -8.02
N VAL A 44 -0.06 -8.31 -6.73
CA VAL A 44 0.34 -9.25 -5.68
C VAL A 44 -0.62 -10.43 -5.62
N GLU A 45 -1.93 -10.20 -5.76
CA GLU A 45 -2.95 -11.27 -5.83
C GLU A 45 -2.69 -12.26 -6.97
N LYS A 46 -2.24 -11.76 -8.13
CA LYS A 46 -1.96 -12.61 -9.29
C LYS A 46 -0.68 -13.42 -9.13
N LEU A 47 0.26 -12.94 -8.34
CA LEU A 47 1.59 -13.51 -8.16
C LEU A 47 1.71 -14.35 -6.88
N CYS A 48 0.84 -14.12 -5.90
CA CYS A 48 0.82 -14.80 -4.61
C CYS A 48 -0.60 -15.28 -4.28
N PRO A 49 -0.87 -16.60 -4.40
CA PRO A 49 -2.16 -17.16 -4.01
C PRO A 49 -2.55 -16.84 -2.56
N GLU A 50 -1.57 -16.75 -1.65
CA GLU A 50 -1.78 -16.39 -0.24
C GLU A 50 -2.36 -14.98 -0.04
N ALA A 51 -2.21 -14.09 -1.03
CA ALA A 51 -2.71 -12.72 -0.98
C ALA A 51 -4.16 -12.57 -1.51
N SER A 52 -4.80 -13.65 -1.98
CA SER A 52 -6.15 -13.58 -2.56
C SER A 52 -7.18 -13.11 -1.56
N ASP A 53 -7.10 -13.60 -0.33
CA ASP A 53 -8.06 -13.30 0.73
C ASP A 53 -7.95 -11.84 1.16
N LEU A 54 -6.74 -11.28 1.19
CA LEU A 54 -6.50 -9.88 1.52
C LEU A 54 -7.14 -8.96 0.46
N THR A 55 -6.85 -9.20 -0.81
CA THR A 55 -7.33 -8.31 -1.89
C THR A 55 -8.85 -8.42 -2.06
N THR A 56 -9.40 -9.63 -1.91
CA THR A 56 -10.84 -9.87 -1.87
C THR A 56 -11.50 -9.14 -0.70
N SER A 57 -10.89 -9.19 0.49
CA SER A 57 -11.38 -8.48 1.67
C SER A 57 -11.46 -6.97 1.41
N VAL A 58 -10.39 -6.37 0.86
CA VAL A 58 -10.35 -4.93 0.53
C VAL A 58 -11.43 -4.54 -0.49
N ARG A 59 -11.62 -5.35 -1.55
CA ARG A 59 -12.63 -5.06 -2.60
C ARG A 59 -14.06 -5.13 -2.06
N ASN A 60 -14.31 -5.97 -1.07
CA ASN A 60 -15.63 -6.20 -0.50
C ASN A 60 -15.98 -5.30 0.70
N LEU A 61 -15.10 -4.36 1.08
CA LEU A 61 -15.40 -3.38 2.12
C LEU A 61 -16.38 -2.32 1.57
N PRO A 62 -17.65 -2.30 1.99
CA PRO A 62 -18.66 -1.39 1.44
C PRO A 62 -18.39 0.08 1.81
N GLU A 63 -17.59 0.30 2.84
CA GLU A 63 -17.20 1.61 3.37
C GLU A 63 -16.20 2.32 2.45
N LEU A 64 -15.43 1.59 1.64
CA LEU A 64 -14.37 2.13 0.77
C LEU A 64 -14.83 2.36 -0.66
N LYS A 65 -14.92 3.64 -1.03
CA LYS A 65 -15.43 4.07 -2.33
C LYS A 65 -14.32 4.39 -3.31
N THR A 66 -13.10 4.70 -2.84
CA THR A 66 -12.00 5.11 -3.71
C THR A 66 -10.92 4.02 -3.85
N PRO A 67 -10.24 3.96 -5.01
CA PRO A 67 -9.06 3.12 -5.19
C PRO A 67 -7.93 3.45 -4.19
N ILE A 68 -7.82 4.71 -3.76
CA ILE A 68 -6.83 5.15 -2.77
C ILE A 68 -7.15 4.57 -1.39
N GLY A 69 -8.42 4.65 -0.95
CA GLY A 69 -8.86 4.05 0.30
C GLY A 69 -8.68 2.54 0.31
N ARG A 70 -8.94 1.87 -0.82
CA ARG A 70 -8.62 0.45 -1.00
C ARG A 70 -7.13 0.16 -0.88
N GLY A 71 -6.28 0.98 -1.49
CA GLY A 71 -4.83 0.88 -1.32
C GLY A 71 -4.38 0.99 0.13
N ARG A 72 -4.97 1.90 0.91
CA ARG A 72 -4.66 2.06 2.34
C ARG A 72 -5.11 0.87 3.17
N ALA A 73 -6.34 0.40 2.95
CA ALA A 73 -6.84 -0.80 3.61
C ALA A 73 -5.99 -2.03 3.29
N TRP A 74 -5.52 -2.16 2.05
CA TRP A 74 -4.59 -3.21 1.63
C TRP A 74 -3.29 -3.14 2.44
N LEU A 75 -2.71 -1.94 2.61
CA LEU A 75 -1.49 -1.75 3.40
C LEU A 75 -1.71 -2.11 4.87
N TYR A 76 -2.84 -1.70 5.45
CA TYR A 76 -3.20 -2.04 6.83
C TYR A 76 -3.26 -3.56 7.03
N LEU A 77 -3.98 -4.26 6.16
CA LEU A 77 -4.10 -5.71 6.22
C LEU A 77 -2.76 -6.41 6.01
N ALA A 78 -1.92 -5.93 5.09
CA ALA A 78 -0.60 -6.50 4.84
C ALA A 78 0.34 -6.36 6.06
N VAL A 79 0.24 -5.26 6.80
CA VAL A 79 0.96 -5.06 8.08
C VAL A 79 0.41 -5.99 9.16
N MET A 80 -0.91 -6.08 9.31
CA MET A 80 -1.54 -6.99 10.28
C MET A 80 -1.18 -8.46 10.01
N GLN A 81 -1.04 -8.84 8.74
CA GLN A 81 -0.58 -10.18 8.33
C GLN A 81 0.93 -10.39 8.49
N LYS A 82 1.72 -9.34 8.76
CA LYS A 82 3.19 -9.37 8.82
C LYS A 82 3.81 -9.82 7.48
N LYS A 83 3.21 -9.37 6.38
CA LYS A 83 3.54 -9.78 5.02
C LYS A 83 3.83 -8.62 4.06
N LEU A 84 3.77 -7.37 4.54
CA LEU A 84 3.99 -6.19 3.70
C LEU A 84 5.33 -6.25 2.93
N ALA A 85 6.43 -6.60 3.62
CA ALA A 85 7.74 -6.72 2.97
C ALA A 85 7.75 -7.84 1.91
N ASP A 86 7.21 -9.01 2.23
CA ASP A 86 7.11 -10.15 1.32
C ASP A 86 6.33 -9.79 0.05
N TYR A 87 5.19 -9.11 0.19
CA TYR A 87 4.35 -8.72 -0.93
C TYR A 87 5.00 -7.66 -1.82
N LEU A 88 5.65 -6.65 -1.24
CA LEU A 88 6.36 -5.66 -2.04
C LEU A 88 7.60 -6.25 -2.71
N LYS A 89 8.27 -7.20 -2.07
CA LYS A 89 9.36 -7.96 -2.69
C LYS A 89 8.90 -8.67 -3.97
N VAL A 90 7.72 -9.30 -3.93
CA VAL A 90 7.15 -9.98 -5.11
C VAL A 90 6.96 -9.01 -6.28
N LEU A 91 6.52 -7.78 -6.02
CA LEU A 91 6.41 -6.75 -7.06
C LEU A 91 7.78 -6.40 -7.66
N LEU A 92 8.80 -6.22 -6.82
CA LEU A 92 10.17 -5.90 -7.27
C LEU A 92 10.81 -7.05 -8.06
N ASP A 93 10.51 -8.29 -7.69
CA ASP A 93 10.98 -9.47 -8.42
C ASP A 93 10.29 -9.59 -9.81
N HIS A 94 9.20 -8.85 -10.04
CA HIS A 94 8.43 -8.82 -11.30
C HIS A 94 8.37 -7.42 -11.94
N LYS A 95 9.50 -6.69 -11.95
CA LYS A 95 9.63 -5.33 -12.52
C LYS A 95 9.07 -5.19 -13.95
N CYS A 96 9.09 -6.24 -14.77
CA CYS A 96 8.48 -6.22 -16.10
C CYS A 96 6.97 -5.90 -16.05
N LEU A 97 6.21 -6.57 -15.18
CA LEU A 97 4.79 -6.29 -14.98
C LEU A 97 4.57 -4.96 -14.24
N LEU A 98 5.42 -4.68 -13.25
CA LEU A 98 5.36 -3.43 -12.48
C LEU A 98 5.55 -2.19 -13.36
N SER A 99 6.33 -2.33 -14.45
CA SER A 99 6.59 -1.28 -15.44
C SER A 99 5.34 -0.81 -16.20
N GLU A 100 4.23 -1.57 -16.17
CA GLU A 100 2.96 -1.09 -16.72
C GLU A 100 2.41 0.11 -15.93
N TYR A 101 2.76 0.19 -14.64
CA TYR A 101 2.23 1.17 -13.70
C TYR A 101 3.20 2.31 -13.38
N TYR A 102 4.51 2.06 -13.42
CA TYR A 102 5.53 3.03 -13.04
C TYR A 102 6.40 3.46 -14.21
N GLU A 103 6.84 4.72 -14.18
CA GLU A 103 7.91 5.23 -15.02
C GLU A 103 9.26 4.58 -14.63
N PRO A 104 10.23 4.50 -15.56
CA PRO A 104 11.50 3.84 -15.29
C PRO A 104 12.25 4.43 -14.09
N ASP A 105 12.17 5.75 -13.89
CA ASP A 105 12.80 6.50 -12.79
C ASP A 105 11.96 6.53 -11.50
N ALA A 106 10.90 5.73 -11.42
CA ALA A 106 10.11 5.60 -10.21
C ALA A 106 10.91 4.93 -9.08
N LEU A 107 10.66 5.35 -7.84
CA LEU A 107 11.32 4.81 -6.65
C LEU A 107 11.27 3.28 -6.59
N MET A 108 10.11 2.69 -6.89
CA MET A 108 9.92 1.23 -6.87
C MET A 108 10.63 0.51 -8.04
N MET A 109 11.04 1.23 -9.07
CA MET A 109 11.77 0.70 -10.22
C MET A 109 13.29 0.79 -10.05
N GLU A 110 13.77 1.61 -9.12
CA GLU A 110 15.19 1.82 -8.80
C GLU A 110 15.67 0.97 -7.61
N GLU A 111 16.89 1.23 -7.12
CA GLU A 111 17.52 0.53 -5.98
C GLU A 111 16.83 0.87 -4.65
N GLU A 112 16.32 2.09 -4.52
CA GLU A 112 15.62 2.58 -3.34
C GLU A 112 14.42 1.71 -2.97
N GLY A 113 13.70 1.17 -3.97
CA GLY A 113 12.61 0.22 -3.75
C GLY A 113 13.07 -1.01 -2.97
N ALA A 114 14.22 -1.59 -3.34
CA ALA A 114 14.78 -2.76 -2.65
C ALA A 114 15.24 -2.42 -1.22
N VAL A 115 15.82 -1.23 -1.02
CA VAL A 115 16.20 -0.74 0.31
C VAL A 115 14.97 -0.60 1.21
N ILE A 116 13.90 0.05 0.72
CA ILE A 116 12.65 0.18 1.49
C ILE A 116 12.10 -1.20 1.86
N VAL A 117 12.02 -2.14 0.91
CA VAL A 117 11.55 -3.50 1.19
C VAL A 117 12.39 -4.20 2.26
N GLY A 118 13.72 -4.04 2.23
CA GLY A 118 14.61 -4.57 3.26
C GLY A 118 14.33 -3.99 4.65
N LEU A 119 14.06 -2.68 4.74
CA LEU A 119 13.71 -2.01 6.00
C LEU A 119 12.35 -2.48 6.53
N LEU A 120 11.39 -2.76 5.65
CA LEU A 120 10.05 -3.22 6.02
C LEU A 120 10.04 -4.60 6.69
N VAL A 121 11.08 -5.42 6.52
CA VAL A 121 11.21 -6.72 7.23
C VAL A 121 11.16 -6.54 8.74
N GLY A 122 11.68 -5.42 9.25
CA GLY A 122 11.63 -5.07 10.68
C GLY A 122 10.21 -4.90 11.21
N LEU A 123 9.21 -4.67 10.35
CA LEU A 123 7.82 -4.54 10.78
C LEU A 123 7.17 -5.89 11.11
N ASN A 124 7.74 -7.02 10.68
CA ASN A 124 7.15 -8.35 10.93
C ASN A 124 7.09 -8.71 12.42
N VAL A 125 7.89 -8.06 13.26
CA VAL A 125 7.85 -8.26 14.73
C VAL A 125 6.79 -7.40 15.42
N ILE A 126 6.23 -6.41 14.72
CA ILE A 126 5.21 -5.51 15.27
C ILE A 126 3.87 -6.24 15.26
N ASP A 127 3.17 -6.18 16.40
CA ASP A 127 1.79 -6.61 16.51
C ASP A 127 0.89 -5.39 16.38
N ALA A 128 0.23 -5.26 15.22
CA ALA A 128 -0.67 -4.17 14.90
C ALA A 128 -2.11 -4.69 14.76
N ASN A 129 -3.08 -3.95 15.30
CA ASN A 129 -4.50 -4.22 15.14
C ASN A 129 -5.17 -2.96 14.62
N LEU A 130 -5.27 -2.86 13.29
CA LEU A 130 -5.72 -1.65 12.60
C LEU A 130 -7.20 -1.78 12.26
N CYS A 131 -8.00 -0.85 12.77
CA CYS A 131 -9.44 -0.88 12.56
C CYS A 131 -9.79 -0.37 11.17
N LEU A 132 -10.29 -1.24 10.29
CA LEU A 132 -10.80 -0.80 8.99
C LEU A 132 -12.18 -0.14 9.10
N LYS A 133 -12.93 -0.47 10.16
CA LYS A 133 -14.31 -0.03 10.35
C LYS A 133 -14.35 1.33 11.03
N GLY A 134 -14.96 2.31 10.38
CA GLY A 134 -15.13 3.67 10.93
C GLY A 134 -13.94 4.60 10.68
N GLU A 135 -12.85 4.13 10.08
CA GLU A 135 -11.79 4.99 9.56
C GLU A 135 -12.15 5.54 8.18
N ASP A 136 -11.98 6.84 8.00
CA ASP A 136 -12.08 7.47 6.69
C ASP A 136 -10.76 7.28 5.92
N LEU A 137 -10.59 6.09 5.36
CA LEU A 137 -9.43 5.78 4.50
C LEU A 137 -9.55 6.40 3.10
N ASP A 138 -10.73 6.89 2.71
CA ASP A 138 -10.92 7.56 1.41
C ASP A 138 -10.39 9.00 1.44
N SER A 139 -10.47 9.69 2.59
CA SER A 139 -9.95 11.05 2.77
C SER A 139 -8.48 11.08 3.17
N GLN A 140 -7.77 12.17 2.88
CA GLN A 140 -6.41 12.34 3.41
C GLN A 140 -6.43 12.52 4.93
N VAL A 141 -5.61 11.73 5.63
CA VAL A 141 -5.37 11.89 7.07
C VAL A 141 -4.69 13.24 7.29
N LYS A 142 -5.38 14.17 7.97
CA LYS A 142 -4.76 15.39 8.48
C LYS A 142 -4.14 15.04 9.83
N ILE A 143 -2.81 14.83 9.88
CA ILE A 143 -2.12 14.71 11.17
C ILE A 143 -2.30 16.03 11.91
N LYS A 144 -3.09 16.00 12.98
CA LYS A 144 -3.15 17.11 13.92
C LYS A 144 -1.96 17.00 14.85
N TYR A 145 -0.90 17.77 14.59
CA TYR A 145 0.07 18.03 15.64
C TYR A 145 -0.65 18.83 16.74
N PRO A 146 -0.58 18.43 18.01
CA PRO A 146 -0.96 19.34 19.08
C PRO A 146 -0.03 20.55 18.97
N LEU A 147 -0.61 21.71 18.71
CA LEU A 147 0.09 22.98 18.84
C LEU A 147 0.43 23.11 20.33
N ASN A 148 1.73 23.08 20.65
CA ASN A 148 2.23 23.48 21.96
C ASN A 148 1.96 24.97 22.19
#